data_AF-A0A2W1N185-F1
#
_entry.id   AF-A0A2W1N185-F1
#
_cell.length_a   1.000
_cell.length_b   1.000
_cell.length_c   1.000
_cell.angle_alpha   90.00
_cell.angle_beta   90.00
_cell.angle_gamma   90.00
#
_symmetry.space_group_name_H-M   'P 1'
#
loop_
_entity.id
_entity.type
_entity.pdbx_description
1 polymer ?
#
loop_
_entity_poly.entity_id
_entity_poly.type
_entity_poly.pdbx_seq_one_letter_code
_entity_poly.pdbx_strand_id
1 'polypeptide(L)'
;MKIILTPVVFIFLIIACQNESGTAADVAKNDTTIAYQMNENKLSAVAANNTISNFQKATLQMVDAVFQSDSATLPLRVQDAIYELEVNIQRVEEMPELNALGDFKNAVVRLFKFYKIAFEKDFKILIPTIQNSNPSATDKAVLEAYDESFRAKEVELFKEISLTQEAFAKANNINLIN
;
A
#
# COMPACT_ATOMS: atom_id res chain seq x y z
N MET A 1 -23.51 4.79 17.45
CA MET A 1 -23.68 5.36 16.10
C MET A 1 -22.42 5.00 15.31
N LYS A 2 -22.54 4.29 14.17
CA LYS A 2 -21.40 4.01 13.28
C LYS A 2 -21.32 5.17 12.29
N ILE A 3 -20.34 6.04 12.45
CA ILE A 3 -20.00 7.00 11.40
C ILE A 3 -19.17 6.21 10.39
N ILE A 4 -19.71 6.02 9.19
CA ILE A 4 -18.99 5.34 8.11
C ILE A 4 -18.18 6.42 7.40
N LEU A 5 -17.01 6.77 7.96
CA LEU A 5 -15.95 7.34 7.13
C LEU A 5 -15.61 6.26 6.11
N THR A 6 -15.93 6.55 4.85
CA THR A 6 -15.93 5.52 3.81
C THR A 6 -14.64 5.69 3.02
N PRO A 7 -13.57 4.95 3.34
CA PRO A 7 -12.40 4.94 2.47
C PRO A 7 -12.84 4.50 1.07
N VAL A 8 -12.31 5.15 0.03
CA VAL A 8 -12.57 4.73 -1.35
C VAL A 8 -11.73 3.49 -1.61
N VAL A 9 -12.29 2.35 -1.23
CA VAL A 9 -11.83 1.05 -1.69
C VAL A 9 -12.40 0.86 -3.09
N PHE A 10 -11.62 1.19 -4.12
CA PHE A 10 -11.56 0.44 -5.38
C PHE A 10 -10.46 1.03 -6.27
N ILE A 11 -9.20 0.74 -5.94
CA ILE A 11 -8.10 0.86 -6.90
C ILE A 11 -7.35 -0.47 -6.90
N PHE A 12 -7.32 -1.08 -8.09
CA PHE A 12 -6.84 -2.42 -8.39
C PHE A 12 -5.45 -2.66 -7.82
N LEU A 13 -5.33 -3.66 -6.96
CA LEU A 13 -4.03 -4.15 -6.48
C LEU A 13 -3.40 -4.98 -7.58
N ILE A 14 -2.33 -4.44 -8.16
CA ILE A 14 -1.68 -5.04 -9.31
C ILE A 14 -0.61 -6.01 -8.81
N ILE A 15 -0.89 -7.30 -8.92
CA ILE A 15 0.04 -8.37 -8.52
C ILE A 15 0.78 -8.87 -9.77
N ALA A 16 2.08 -9.14 -9.66
CA ALA A 16 2.81 -9.77 -10.74
C ALA A 16 2.74 -11.30 -10.63
N CYS A 17 2.35 -11.99 -11.72
CA CYS A 17 2.68 -13.41 -11.91
C CYS A 17 3.80 -13.56 -12.92
N GLN A 18 4.65 -14.55 -12.69
CA GLN A 18 5.57 -15.07 -13.67
C GLN A 18 4.87 -16.27 -14.35
N ASN A 19 4.66 -16.21 -15.67
CA ASN A 19 4.24 -17.40 -16.41
C ASN A 19 5.44 -18.35 -16.50
N GLU A 20 5.50 -19.35 -15.63
CA GLU A 20 6.30 -20.55 -15.90
C GLU A 20 5.53 -21.41 -16.90
N SER A 21 5.57 -21.07 -18.19
CA SER A 21 5.18 -22.02 -19.23
C SER A 21 6.37 -22.93 -19.51
N GLY A 22 6.53 -23.95 -18.68
CA GLY A 22 7.39 -25.09 -18.98
C GLY A 22 6.83 -25.85 -20.18
N THR A 23 7.34 -25.57 -21.37
CA THR A 23 7.28 -26.52 -22.48
C THR A 23 8.48 -27.44 -22.40
N ALA A 24 8.23 -28.67 -21.93
CA ALA A 24 9.13 -29.78 -22.18
C ALA A 24 9.13 -30.06 -23.69
N ALA A 25 10.22 -29.69 -24.37
CA ALA A 25 10.54 -30.16 -25.71
C ALA A 25 12.02 -30.58 -25.71
N ASP A 26 12.22 -31.85 -26.02
CA ASP A 26 13.49 -32.56 -25.98
C ASP A 26 14.36 -32.23 -27.21
N VAL A 27 15.67 -32.28 -26.97
CA VAL A 27 16.82 -32.37 -27.90
C VAL A 27 17.13 -31.22 -28.88
N ALA A 28 18.18 -30.46 -28.56
CA ALA A 28 19.33 -30.29 -29.45
C ALA A 28 20.58 -29.88 -28.64
N LYS A 29 21.57 -30.79 -28.58
CA LYS A 29 22.95 -30.48 -28.20
C LYS A 29 23.45 -29.32 -29.05
N ASN A 30 23.72 -28.18 -28.43
CA ASN A 30 24.84 -27.33 -28.80
C ASN A 30 25.38 -26.62 -27.56
N ASP A 31 26.70 -26.69 -27.49
CA ASP A 31 27.56 -26.35 -26.38
C ASP A 31 27.64 -24.82 -26.20
N THR A 32 26.76 -24.29 -25.37
CA THR A 32 27.00 -23.03 -24.68
C THR A 32 26.60 -23.22 -23.23
N THR A 33 27.61 -23.34 -22.38
CA THR A 33 27.45 -23.32 -20.93
C THR A 33 26.93 -21.92 -20.56
N ILE A 34 25.62 -21.70 -20.63
CA ILE A 34 25.01 -20.55 -19.97
C ILE A 34 25.06 -20.90 -18.48
N ALA A 35 26.08 -20.37 -17.82
CA ALA A 35 26.19 -20.43 -16.38
C ALA A 35 24.92 -19.83 -15.78
N TYR A 36 23.99 -20.70 -15.38
CA TYR A 36 22.92 -20.36 -14.47
C TYR A 36 23.61 -20.03 -13.14
N GLN A 37 24.03 -18.78 -12.98
CA GLN A 37 24.40 -18.28 -11.66
C GLN A 37 23.10 -18.27 -10.85
N MET A 38 22.84 -19.37 -10.14
CA MET A 38 22.01 -19.36 -8.94
C MET A 38 22.59 -18.30 -8.02
N ASN A 39 21.98 -17.11 -8.04
CA ASN A 39 22.33 -16.04 -7.13
C ASN A 39 21.48 -16.26 -5.87
N GLU A 40 22.12 -16.82 -4.85
CA GLU A 40 21.57 -16.96 -3.51
C GLU A 40 20.96 -15.62 -3.05
N ASN A 41 19.67 -15.64 -2.70
CA ASN A 41 18.91 -14.59 -1.99
C ASN A 41 18.87 -13.16 -2.57
N LYS A 42 19.01 -12.95 -3.88
CA LYS A 42 18.59 -11.67 -4.48
C LYS A 42 17.07 -11.64 -4.60
N LEU A 43 16.41 -10.74 -3.85
CA LEU A 43 15.00 -10.42 -4.04
C LEU A 43 14.79 -10.05 -5.52
N SER A 44 14.07 -10.88 -6.27
CA SER A 44 13.82 -10.62 -7.69
C SER A 44 12.95 -9.36 -7.83
N ALA A 45 13.00 -8.70 -9.00
CA ALA A 45 12.15 -7.53 -9.24
C ALA A 45 10.65 -7.86 -9.09
N VAL A 46 10.26 -9.08 -9.47
CA VAL A 46 8.91 -9.63 -9.23
C VAL A 46 8.62 -9.76 -7.74
N ALA A 47 9.54 -10.33 -6.97
CA ALA A 47 9.38 -10.48 -5.52
C ALA A 47 9.30 -9.11 -4.83
N ALA A 48 10.10 -8.13 -5.26
CA ALA A 48 10.04 -6.76 -4.76
C ALA A 48 8.69 -6.11 -5.06
N ASN A 49 8.19 -6.21 -6.31
CA ASN A 49 6.86 -5.72 -6.68
C ASN A 49 5.77 -6.31 -5.78
N ASN A 50 5.77 -7.63 -5.64
CA ASN A 50 4.74 -8.33 -4.87
C ASN A 50 4.83 -8.02 -3.38
N THR A 51 6.05 -7.85 -2.85
CA THR A 51 6.26 -7.47 -1.44
C THR A 51 5.69 -6.09 -1.15
N ILE A 52 6.02 -5.09 -1.98
CA ILE A 52 5.50 -3.73 -1.81
C ILE A 52 3.98 -3.71 -1.98
N SER A 53 3.45 -4.41 -2.98
CA SER A 53 2.00 -4.51 -3.22
C SER A 53 1.27 -5.18 -2.04
N ASN A 54 1.88 -6.20 -1.42
CA ASN A 54 1.33 -6.84 -0.23
C ASN A 54 1.34 -5.91 0.98
N PHE A 55 2.41 -5.13 1.18
CA PHE A 55 2.42 -4.10 2.23
C PHE A 55 1.33 -3.05 2.00
N GLN A 56 1.16 -2.59 0.76
CA GLN A 56 0.09 -1.67 0.42
C GLN A 56 -1.28 -2.26 0.76
N LYS A 57 -1.55 -3.51 0.34
CA LYS A 57 -2.80 -4.21 0.66
C LYS A 57 -3.06 -4.32 2.16
N ALA A 58 -2.06 -4.74 2.93
CA ALA A 58 -2.18 -4.88 4.37
C ALA A 58 -2.46 -3.53 5.05
N THR A 59 -1.74 -2.48 4.63
CA THR A 59 -1.97 -1.11 5.11
C THR A 59 -3.39 -0.63 4.82
N LEU A 60 -3.93 -0.89 3.62
CA LEU A 60 -5.30 -0.51 3.28
C LEU A 60 -6.33 -1.23 4.15
N GLN A 61 -6.18 -2.54 4.34
CA GLN A 61 -7.07 -3.30 5.22
C GLN A 61 -7.04 -2.77 6.66
N MET A 62 -5.89 -2.35 7.14
CA MET A 62 -5.73 -1.76 8.46
C MET A 62 -6.37 -0.36 8.53
N VAL A 63 -6.17 0.49 7.53
CA VAL A 63 -6.82 1.82 7.44
C VAL A 63 -8.35 1.66 7.43
N ASP A 64 -8.87 0.74 6.63
CA ASP A 64 -10.29 0.39 6.60
C ASP A 64 -10.80 -0.05 7.99
N ALA A 65 -10.02 -0.90 8.68
CA ALA A 65 -10.37 -1.37 10.02
C ALA A 65 -10.42 -0.23 11.05
N VAL A 66 -9.58 0.81 10.92
CA VAL A 66 -9.66 2.01 11.77
C VAL A 66 -10.99 2.73 11.54
N PHE A 67 -11.35 3.01 10.28
CA PHE A 67 -12.58 3.74 9.96
C PHE A 67 -13.86 2.93 10.27
N GLN A 68 -13.79 1.61 10.23
CA GLN A 68 -14.90 0.72 10.59
C GLN A 68 -15.00 0.41 12.09
N SER A 69 -14.01 0.85 12.89
CA SER A 69 -13.96 0.51 14.30
C SER A 69 -15.05 1.22 15.12
N ASP A 70 -15.52 0.54 16.16
CA ASP A 70 -16.47 1.14 17.09
C ASP A 70 -15.77 2.20 17.95
N SER A 71 -16.53 3.24 18.32
CA SER A 71 -16.03 4.42 19.02
C SER A 71 -15.25 4.12 20.31
N ALA A 72 -15.58 3.02 21.00
CA ALA A 72 -14.88 2.56 22.20
C ALA A 72 -13.47 1.98 21.93
N THR A 73 -13.28 1.36 20.76
CA THR A 73 -12.00 0.73 20.36
C THR A 73 -11.16 1.61 19.45
N LEU A 74 -11.76 2.66 18.88
CA LEU A 74 -11.14 3.57 17.92
C LEU A 74 -9.78 4.12 18.38
N PRO A 75 -9.58 4.59 19.63
CA PRO A 75 -8.28 5.10 20.05
C PRO A 75 -7.16 4.05 20.01
N LEU A 76 -7.45 2.80 20.43
CA LEU A 76 -6.49 1.70 20.33
C LEU A 76 -6.19 1.37 18.87
N ARG A 77 -7.22 1.28 18.02
CA ARG A 77 -7.06 0.98 16.59
C ARG A 77 -6.20 2.01 15.87
N VAL A 78 -6.38 3.28 16.19
CA VAL A 78 -5.53 4.38 15.66
C VAL A 78 -4.08 4.20 16.10
N GLN A 79 -3.84 3.86 17.37
CA GLN A 79 -2.49 3.64 17.88
C GLN A 79 -1.81 2.43 17.21
N ASP A 80 -2.51 1.30 17.10
CA ASP A 80 -2.02 0.10 16.42
C ASP A 80 -1.67 0.40 14.95
N ALA A 81 -2.54 1.16 14.28
CA ALA A 81 -2.33 1.54 12.89
C ALA A 81 -1.10 2.43 12.70
N ILE A 82 -0.87 3.40 13.60
CA ILE A 82 0.33 4.25 13.56
C ILE A 82 1.60 3.41 13.71
N TYR A 83 1.62 2.46 14.65
CA TYR A 83 2.77 1.58 14.85
C TYR A 83 3.05 0.70 13.63
N GLU A 84 2.02 0.06 13.08
CA GLU A 84 2.18 -0.79 11.90
C GLU A 84 2.60 0.01 10.66
N LEU A 85 2.13 1.26 10.51
CA LEU A 85 2.60 2.18 9.47
C LEU A 85 4.09 2.48 9.61
N GLU A 86 4.59 2.72 10.83
CA GLU A 86 6.03 2.93 11.08
C GLU A 86 6.85 1.71 10.66
N VAL A 87 6.41 0.52 11.08
CA VAL A 87 7.06 -0.74 10.71
C VAL A 87 7.07 -0.93 9.18
N ASN A 88 5.96 -0.68 8.50
CA ASN A 88 5.86 -0.86 7.06
C ASN A 88 6.62 0.21 6.26
N ILE A 89 6.69 1.45 6.74
CA ILE A 89 7.58 2.48 6.19
C ILE A 89 9.02 2.01 6.25
N GLN A 90 9.49 1.60 7.42
CA GLN A 90 10.86 1.12 7.61
C GLN A 90 11.16 -0.08 6.71
N ARG A 91 10.27 -1.07 6.67
CA ARG A 91 10.41 -2.26 5.81
C ARG A 91 10.54 -1.92 4.34
N VAL A 92 9.72 -0.98 3.83
CA VAL A 92 9.81 -0.55 2.44
C VAL A 92 11.12 0.22 2.21
N GLU A 93 11.49 1.15 3.09
CA GLU A 93 12.72 1.94 2.97
C GLU A 93 13.98 1.04 2.96
N GLU A 94 14.01 0.00 3.79
CA GLU A 94 15.11 -0.97 3.92
C GLU A 94 15.18 -2.02 2.81
N MET A 95 14.20 -2.06 1.89
CA MET A 95 14.25 -2.99 0.76
C MET A 95 15.50 -2.77 -0.09
N PRO A 96 16.13 -3.84 -0.60
CA PRO A 96 17.34 -3.72 -1.42
C PRO A 96 17.06 -2.88 -2.66
N GLU A 97 18.03 -2.06 -3.03
CA GLU A 97 17.94 -1.24 -4.24
C GLU A 97 17.93 -2.14 -5.49
N LEU A 98 16.96 -1.88 -6.38
CA LEU A 98 16.83 -2.52 -7.68
C LEU A 98 16.64 -1.43 -8.74
N ASN A 99 16.94 -1.78 -10.00
CA ASN A 99 16.79 -0.85 -11.11
C ASN A 99 15.35 -0.29 -11.17
N ALA A 100 15.22 1.03 -11.15
CA ALA A 100 13.96 1.77 -11.16
C ALA A 100 13.01 1.51 -9.96
N LEU A 101 13.46 0.84 -8.89
CA LEU A 101 12.62 0.54 -7.71
C LEU A 101 12.45 1.75 -6.79
N GLY A 102 13.44 2.65 -6.73
CA GLY A 102 13.46 3.76 -5.78
C GLY A 102 12.22 4.65 -5.85
N ASP A 103 11.76 5.01 -7.06
CA ASP A 103 10.57 5.85 -7.22
C ASP A 103 9.29 5.15 -6.75
N PHE A 104 9.17 3.85 -7.00
CA PHE A 104 8.05 3.04 -6.54
C PHE A 104 8.05 2.89 -5.00
N LYS A 105 9.20 2.58 -4.39
CA LYS A 105 9.38 2.58 -2.92
C LYS A 105 8.93 3.92 -2.33
N ASN A 106 9.41 5.02 -2.90
CA ASN A 106 9.13 6.36 -2.41
C ASN A 106 7.65 6.74 -2.52
N ALA A 107 6.97 6.36 -3.60
CA ALA A 107 5.54 6.59 -3.77
C ALA A 107 4.71 5.86 -2.70
N VAL A 108 5.03 4.59 -2.42
CA VAL A 108 4.35 3.81 -1.37
C VAL A 108 4.66 4.35 0.02
N VAL A 109 5.90 4.74 0.29
CA VAL A 109 6.29 5.39 1.55
C VAL A 109 5.55 6.71 1.75
N ARG A 110 5.32 7.50 0.69
CA ARG A 110 4.50 8.72 0.77
C ARG A 110 3.06 8.42 1.18
N LEU A 111 2.45 7.36 0.64
CA LEU A 111 1.12 6.90 1.05
C LEU A 111 1.08 6.53 2.53
N PHE A 112 2.05 5.73 3.00
CA PHE A 112 2.08 5.30 4.40
C PHE A 112 2.32 6.48 5.35
N LYS A 113 3.21 7.41 4.98
CA LYS A 113 3.45 8.65 5.73
C LYS A 113 2.20 9.54 5.78
N PHE A 114 1.44 9.62 4.68
CA PHE A 114 0.16 10.32 4.66
C PHE A 114 -0.82 9.74 5.69
N TYR A 115 -1.05 8.42 5.69
CA TYR A 115 -1.93 7.79 6.67
C TYR A 115 -1.44 8.00 8.11
N LYS A 116 -0.13 7.89 8.34
CA LYS A 116 0.46 8.09 9.66
C LYS A 116 0.18 9.50 10.17
N ILE A 117 0.46 10.51 9.33
CA ILE A 117 0.21 11.91 9.69
C ILE A 117 -1.28 12.17 9.92
N ALA A 118 -2.14 11.63 9.05
CA ALA A 118 -3.58 11.75 9.18
C ALA A 118 -4.06 11.17 10.52
N PHE A 119 -3.58 9.98 10.90
CA PHE A 119 -3.92 9.34 12.17
C PHE A 119 -3.31 10.01 13.40
N GLU A 120 -2.10 10.55 13.31
CA GLU A 120 -1.43 11.21 14.44
C GLU A 120 -1.98 12.60 14.75
N LYS A 121 -2.46 13.32 13.73
CA LYS A 121 -2.86 14.72 13.82
C LYS A 121 -4.35 14.88 13.56
N ASP A 122 -4.73 14.86 12.29
CA ASP A 122 -6.01 15.36 11.83
C ASP A 122 -7.17 14.47 12.34
N PHE A 123 -7.04 13.16 12.16
CA PHE A 123 -8.02 12.17 12.62
C PHE A 123 -8.11 12.09 14.14
N LYS A 124 -6.96 12.17 14.84
CA LYS A 124 -6.91 12.09 16.30
C LYS A 124 -7.74 13.19 16.96
N ILE A 125 -7.75 14.38 16.38
CA ILE A 125 -8.54 15.53 16.85
C ILE A 125 -10.04 15.30 16.64
N LEU A 126 -10.43 14.46 15.66
CA LEU A 126 -11.83 14.13 15.38
C LEU A 126 -12.39 13.02 16.29
N ILE A 127 -11.55 12.27 17.01
CA ILE A 127 -11.99 11.17 17.89
C ILE A 127 -13.11 11.61 18.86
N PRO A 128 -13.00 12.74 19.60
CA PRO A 128 -14.07 13.18 20.49
C PRO A 128 -15.39 13.46 19.75
N THR A 129 -15.31 14.03 18.54
CA THR A 129 -16.46 14.29 17.66
C THR A 129 -17.10 12.98 17.19
N ILE A 130 -16.28 11.99 16.83
CA ILE A 130 -16.73 10.65 16.43
C ILE A 130 -17.38 9.90 17.61
N GLN A 131 -16.85 10.07 18.82
CA GLN A 131 -17.37 9.46 20.04
C GLN A 131 -18.62 10.15 20.57
N ASN A 132 -18.94 11.36 20.09
CA ASN A 132 -20.14 12.08 20.49
C ASN A 132 -21.40 11.30 20.07
N SER A 133 -22.22 10.94 21.05
CA SER A 133 -23.46 10.19 20.82
C SER A 133 -24.56 11.03 20.16
N ASN A 134 -24.42 12.37 20.16
CA ASN A 134 -25.34 13.30 19.53
C ASN A 134 -24.57 14.43 18.81
N PRO A 135 -23.94 14.15 17.65
CA PRO A 135 -23.16 15.13 16.93
C PRO A 135 -24.05 16.22 16.34
N SER A 136 -23.61 17.47 16.48
CA SER A 136 -24.26 18.63 15.88
C SER A 136 -24.16 18.62 14.35
N ALA A 137 -24.90 19.51 13.67
CA ALA A 137 -24.74 19.69 12.23
C ALA A 137 -23.32 20.14 11.87
N THR A 138 -22.69 20.97 12.69
CA THR A 138 -21.29 21.40 12.54
C THR A 138 -20.33 20.22 12.65
N ASP A 139 -20.53 19.34 13.64
CA ASP A 139 -19.71 18.14 13.82
C ASP A 139 -19.75 17.25 12.57
N LYS A 140 -20.94 17.05 12.01
CA LYS A 140 -21.11 16.25 10.78
C LYS A 140 -20.40 16.89 9.59
N ALA A 141 -20.54 18.20 9.40
CA ALA A 141 -19.87 18.92 8.32
C ALA A 141 -18.33 18.83 8.42
N VAL A 142 -17.77 18.89 9.63
CA VAL A 142 -16.33 18.71 9.85
C VAL A 142 -15.88 17.29 9.48
N LEU A 143 -16.64 16.27 9.86
CA LEU A 143 -16.34 14.87 9.52
C LEU A 143 -16.45 14.61 8.01
N GLU A 144 -17.45 15.18 7.36
CA GLU A 144 -17.63 15.10 5.90
C GLU A 144 -16.48 15.79 5.14
N ALA A 145 -16.09 17.00 5.56
CA ALA A 145 -14.97 17.71 4.95
C ALA A 145 -13.64 16.96 5.14
N TYR A 146 -13.46 16.31 6.29
CA TYR A 146 -12.31 15.44 6.51
C TYR A 146 -12.31 14.24 5.55
N ASP A 147 -13.43 13.52 5.44
CA ASP A 147 -13.57 12.36 4.54
C ASP A 147 -13.25 12.73 3.08
N GLU A 148 -13.77 13.87 2.61
CA GLU A 148 -13.52 14.36 1.25
C GLU A 148 -12.03 14.70 1.02
N SER A 149 -11.41 15.42 1.96
CA SER A 149 -9.99 15.80 1.84
C SER A 149 -9.05 14.60 1.92
N PHE A 150 -9.35 13.64 2.81
CA PHE A 150 -8.59 12.40 2.95
C PHE A 150 -8.65 11.59 1.65
N ARG A 151 -9.86 11.38 1.12
CA ARG A 151 -10.12 10.67 -0.13
C ARG A 151 -9.43 11.32 -1.32
N ALA A 152 -9.52 12.64 -1.44
CA ALA A 152 -8.87 13.37 -2.54
C ALA A 152 -7.36 13.15 -2.53
N LYS A 153 -6.72 13.21 -1.35
CA LYS A 153 -5.29 12.99 -1.22
C LYS A 153 -4.87 11.55 -1.48
N GLU A 154 -5.68 10.60 -1.00
CA GLU A 154 -5.48 9.17 -1.23
C GLU A 154 -5.46 8.84 -2.74
N VAL A 155 -6.43 9.36 -3.51
CA VAL A 155 -6.50 9.18 -4.97
C VAL A 155 -5.24 9.70 -5.68
N GLU A 156 -4.73 10.87 -5.27
CA GLU A 156 -3.49 11.45 -5.81
C GLU A 156 -2.30 10.50 -5.59
N LEU A 157 -2.16 9.97 -4.38
CA LEU A 157 -1.07 9.07 -3.99
C LEU A 157 -1.16 7.72 -4.69
N PHE A 158 -2.36 7.16 -4.85
CA PHE A 158 -2.56 5.93 -5.61
C PHE A 158 -2.22 6.07 -7.10
N LYS A 159 -2.55 7.22 -7.70
CA LYS A 159 -2.16 7.51 -9.08
C LYS A 159 -0.63 7.53 -9.23
N GLU A 160 0.05 8.15 -8.28
CA GLU A 160 1.52 8.17 -8.24
C GLU A 160 2.12 6.76 -8.10
N ILE A 161 1.57 5.96 -7.19
CA ILE A 161 1.96 4.55 -7.00
C ILE A 161 1.77 3.77 -8.29
N SER A 162 0.62 3.90 -8.96
CA SER A 162 0.33 3.16 -10.19
C SER A 162 1.35 3.49 -11.28
N LEU A 163 1.63 4.79 -11.50
CA LEU A 163 2.59 5.24 -12.51
C LEU A 163 4.02 4.75 -12.22
N THR A 164 4.45 4.81 -10.96
CA THR A 164 5.80 4.37 -10.56
C THR A 164 5.93 2.84 -10.58
N GLN A 165 4.88 2.10 -10.23
CA GLN A 165 4.83 0.65 -10.34
C GLN A 165 4.91 0.19 -11.80
N GLU A 166 4.14 0.82 -12.70
CA GLU A 166 4.19 0.53 -14.14
C GLU A 166 5.59 0.80 -14.73
N ALA A 167 6.23 1.91 -14.33
CA ALA A 167 7.58 2.23 -14.75
C ALA A 167 8.60 1.19 -14.27
N PHE A 168 8.52 0.80 -13.00
CA PHE A 168 9.35 -0.27 -12.43
C PHE A 168 9.13 -1.61 -13.14
N ALA A 169 7.88 -1.97 -13.39
CA ALA A 169 7.52 -3.20 -14.09
C ALA A 169 8.09 -3.23 -15.51
N LYS A 170 7.94 -2.13 -16.27
CA LYS A 170 8.51 -1.99 -17.61
C LYS A 170 10.04 -2.09 -17.61
N ALA A 171 10.71 -1.45 -16.66
CA ALA A 171 12.17 -1.48 -16.55
C ALA A 171 12.73 -2.89 -16.23
N ASN A 172 11.89 -3.76 -15.66
CA ASN A 172 12.28 -5.09 -15.21
C ASN A 172 11.55 -6.23 -15.94
N ASN A 173 10.84 -5.93 -17.04
CA ASN A 173 10.05 -6.89 -17.83
C ASN A 173 9.04 -7.70 -16.99
N ILE A 174 8.40 -7.04 -16.03
CA ILE A 174 7.37 -7.63 -15.18
C ILE A 174 6.02 -7.48 -15.86
N ASN A 175 5.26 -8.57 -15.97
CA ASN A 175 3.86 -8.53 -16.36
C ASN A 175 2.99 -8.30 -15.11
N LEU A 176 2.27 -7.19 -15.13
CA LEU A 176 1.34 -6.76 -14.11
C LEU A 176 -0.04 -7.36 -14.36
N ILE A 177 -0.69 -7.91 -13.32
CA ILE A 177 -2.03 -8.51 -13.39
C ILE A 177 -2.95 -7.78 -12.41
N ASN A 178 -4.13 -7.40 -12.91
CA ASN A 178 -5.22 -6.79 -12.14
C ASN A 178 -6.21 -7.84 -11.62
#